data_AF-A0A4S2H7W7-F1
#
_entry.id   AF-A0A4S2H7W7-F1
#
_cell.length_a   1.000
_cell.length_b   1.000
_cell.length_c   1.000
_cell.angle_alpha   90.00
_cell.angle_beta   90.00
_cell.angle_gamma   90.00
#
_symmetry.space_group_name_H-M   'P 1'
#
loop_
_entity.id
_entity.type
_entity.pdbx_description
1 polymer ?
#
loop_
_entity_poly.entity_id
_entity_poly.type
_entity_poly.pdbx_seq_one_letter_code
_entity_poly.pdbx_strand_id
1 'polypeptide(L)'
;MNSLQKGSILTLLKTDEMSSNYTNNYWFSYKDYLDPADDFTDFCCECLEGKHEYIALIENLINKDKTAKIFVQVYGLDNKDKVITADTLIIFSKLSLVEIKQIFNEPKDIFPSDIGEETDFSQPTFMIGDNGELISITELSHEGQRVYYCWWD
;
A
#
# COMPACT_ATOMS: atom_id res chain seq x y z
N MET A 1 12.71 0.75 -2.34
CA MET A 1 12.83 -0.30 -1.29
C MET A 1 14.28 -0.79 -1.14
N ASN A 2 14.75 -1.08 0.08
CA ASN A 2 16.12 -1.56 0.32
C ASN A 2 16.26 -3.09 0.30
N SER A 3 17.50 -3.62 0.31
CA SER A 3 17.76 -5.06 0.18
C SER A 3 17.22 -5.92 1.33
N LEU A 4 17.17 -5.39 2.55
CA LEU A 4 16.63 -6.10 3.72
C LEU A 4 15.11 -6.22 3.61
N GLN A 5 14.43 -5.11 3.29
CA GLN A 5 13.00 -5.08 2.99
C GLN A 5 12.64 -6.10 1.89
N LYS A 6 13.36 -6.07 0.76
CA LYS A 6 13.17 -7.01 -0.37
C LYS A 6 13.34 -8.47 0.07
N GLY A 7 14.39 -8.77 0.83
CA GLY A 7 14.65 -10.12 1.33
C GLY A 7 13.56 -10.65 2.27
N SER A 8 13.09 -9.81 3.19
CA SER A 8 12.02 -10.16 4.13
C SER A 8 10.72 -10.47 3.40
N ILE A 9 10.24 -9.58 2.54
CA ILE A 9 8.96 -9.79 1.86
C ILE A 9 8.98 -10.99 0.91
N LEU A 10 10.09 -11.23 0.20
CA LEU A 10 10.23 -12.42 -0.65
C LEU A 10 10.11 -13.71 0.16
N THR A 11 10.69 -13.72 1.36
CA THR A 11 10.64 -14.88 2.24
C THR A 11 9.22 -15.13 2.74
N LEU A 12 8.52 -14.07 3.12
CA LEU A 12 7.13 -14.13 3.63
C LEU A 12 6.16 -14.60 2.55
N LEU A 13 6.13 -13.92 1.40
CA LEU A 13 5.20 -14.25 0.30
C LEU A 13 5.42 -15.68 -0.22
N LYS A 14 6.68 -16.13 -0.33
CA LYS A 14 6.97 -17.53 -0.71
C LYS A 14 6.54 -18.53 0.35
N THR A 15 6.67 -18.18 1.63
CA THR A 15 6.23 -19.06 2.72
C THR A 15 4.72 -19.21 2.71
N ASP A 16 3.99 -18.11 2.50
CA ASP A 16 2.54 -18.10 2.39
C ASP A 16 2.06 -18.90 1.17
N GLU A 17 2.73 -18.73 0.02
CA GLU A 17 2.47 -19.52 -1.19
C GLU A 17 2.71 -21.02 -0.96
N MET A 18 3.88 -21.40 -0.43
CA MET A 18 4.23 -22.81 -0.16
C MET A 18 3.30 -23.48 0.86
N SER A 19 2.78 -22.72 1.82
CA SER A 19 1.90 -23.23 2.87
C SER A 19 0.41 -23.07 2.54
N SER A 20 0.08 -22.37 1.43
CA SER A 20 -1.28 -21.95 1.09
C SER A 20 -1.96 -21.20 2.25
N ASN A 21 -1.19 -20.41 2.99
CA ASN A 21 -1.65 -19.67 4.16
C ASN A 21 -1.52 -18.17 3.94
N TYR A 22 -2.63 -17.52 3.60
CA TYR A 22 -2.70 -16.09 3.29
C TYR A 22 -3.38 -15.30 4.41
N THR A 23 -3.16 -15.68 5.67
CA THR A 23 -3.83 -15.05 6.82
C THR A 23 -3.26 -13.68 7.17
N ASN A 24 -2.03 -13.39 6.74
CA ASN A 24 -1.34 -12.14 7.08
C ASN A 24 -1.42 -11.16 5.91
N ASN A 25 -1.55 -9.88 6.23
CA ASN A 25 -1.37 -8.80 5.27
C ASN A 25 0.00 -8.15 5.47
N TYR A 26 0.67 -7.85 4.36
CA TYR A 26 1.97 -7.18 4.37
C TYR A 26 1.88 -5.84 3.65
N TRP A 27 2.43 -4.82 4.29
CA TRP A 27 2.39 -3.45 3.83
C TRP A 27 3.79 -2.86 3.67
N PHE A 28 3.94 -1.94 2.73
CA PHE A 28 5.10 -1.05 2.63
C PHE A 28 4.67 0.39 2.77
N SER A 29 5.58 1.24 3.26
CA SER A 29 5.45 2.68 3.07
C SER A 29 5.30 2.98 1.57
N TYR A 30 4.39 3.89 1.21
CA TYR A 30 4.22 4.28 -0.20
C TYR A 30 5.52 4.78 -0.82
N LYS A 31 6.41 5.41 -0.04
CA LYS A 31 7.70 5.92 -0.53
C LYS A 31 8.64 4.79 -0.95
N ASP A 32 8.64 3.69 -0.21
CA ASP A 32 9.53 2.57 -0.51
C ASP A 32 9.01 1.75 -1.69
N TYR A 33 7.68 1.61 -1.77
CA TYR A 33 7.02 0.81 -2.80
C TYR A 33 6.92 1.55 -4.13
N LEU A 34 6.52 2.82 -4.11
CA LEU A 34 6.32 3.63 -5.31
C LEU A 34 7.58 4.39 -5.74
N ASP A 35 8.76 4.03 -5.24
CA ASP A 35 10.03 4.59 -5.72
C ASP A 35 10.18 4.36 -7.25
N PRO A 36 10.19 5.40 -8.08
CA PRO A 36 10.31 5.26 -9.53
C PRO A 36 11.68 4.72 -9.99
N ALA A 37 12.70 4.78 -9.13
CA ALA A 37 14.02 4.21 -9.40
C ALA A 37 14.13 2.72 -9.03
N ASP A 38 13.11 2.16 -8.36
CA ASP A 38 13.05 0.76 -7.96
C ASP A 38 12.22 -0.06 -8.96
N ASP A 39 12.85 -1.03 -9.60
CA ASP A 39 12.24 -1.96 -10.57
C ASP A 39 11.67 -3.24 -9.91
N PHE A 40 11.81 -3.37 -8.59
CA PHE A 40 11.36 -4.55 -7.85
C PHE A 40 9.86 -4.58 -7.56
N THR A 41 9.19 -3.44 -7.75
CA THR A 41 7.76 -3.27 -7.46
C THR A 41 7.07 -2.66 -8.65
N ASP A 42 5.83 -3.08 -8.87
CA ASP A 42 4.92 -2.46 -9.83
C ASP A 42 3.56 -2.21 -9.18
N PHE A 43 2.86 -1.18 -9.66
CA PHE A 43 1.59 -0.75 -9.08
C PHE A 43 0.52 -0.62 -10.16
N CYS A 44 -0.63 -1.28 -9.95
CA CYS A 44 -1.70 -1.49 -10.93
C CYS A 44 -1.28 -2.41 -12.10
N CYS A 45 -2.08 -3.45 -12.40
CA CYS A 45 -1.75 -4.44 -13.44
C CYS A 45 -1.74 -3.84 -14.86
N GLU A 46 -2.55 -2.82 -15.10
CA GLU A 46 -2.47 -2.04 -16.32
C GLU A 46 -1.43 -0.94 -16.09
N CYS A 47 -0.30 -1.06 -16.79
CA CYS A 47 0.87 -0.18 -16.82
C CYS A 47 0.51 1.26 -17.30
N LEU A 48 -0.46 1.88 -16.65
CA LEU A 48 -0.94 3.23 -16.84
C LEU A 48 0.06 4.13 -16.10
N GLU A 49 0.99 4.67 -16.89
CA GLU A 49 1.72 5.91 -16.59
C GLU A 49 2.56 5.98 -15.29
N GLY A 50 2.99 4.84 -14.76
CA GLY A 50 4.09 4.79 -13.81
C GLY A 50 3.83 5.45 -12.44
N LYS A 51 4.77 5.25 -11.52
CA LYS A 51 4.57 5.51 -10.08
C LYS A 51 4.36 7.00 -9.73
N HIS A 52 4.72 7.94 -10.60
CA HIS A 52 4.77 9.37 -10.30
C HIS A 52 3.39 9.99 -10.03
N GLU A 53 2.37 9.55 -10.75
CA GLU A 53 1.05 10.17 -10.66
C GLU A 53 0.31 9.72 -9.40
N TYR A 54 0.48 8.45 -9.03
CA TYR A 54 0.09 7.94 -7.72
C TYR A 54 0.81 8.66 -6.58
N ILE A 55 2.11 8.92 -6.71
CA ILE A 55 2.85 9.74 -5.73
C ILE A 55 2.23 11.13 -5.64
N ALA A 56 1.94 11.80 -6.76
CA ALA A 56 1.36 13.14 -6.75
C ALA A 56 -0.03 13.18 -6.06
N LEU A 57 -0.88 12.17 -6.29
CA LEU A 57 -2.16 12.00 -5.59
C LEU A 57 -1.96 11.86 -4.07
N ILE A 58 -1.03 11.00 -3.67
CA ILE A 58 -0.71 10.75 -2.27
C ILE A 58 -0.19 12.02 -1.59
N GLU A 59 0.71 12.76 -2.25
CA GLU A 59 1.25 14.02 -1.73
C GLU A 59 0.16 15.11 -1.62
N ASN A 60 -0.82 15.15 -2.53
CA ASN A 60 -2.00 16.03 -2.40
C ASN A 60 -2.81 15.72 -1.14
N LEU A 61 -3.04 14.43 -0.85
CA LEU A 61 -3.68 14.01 0.40
C LEU A 61 -2.86 14.41 1.63
N ILE A 62 -1.56 14.14 1.65
CA ILE A 62 -0.66 14.50 2.76
C ILE A 62 -0.60 16.02 2.95
N ASN A 63 -0.79 16.81 1.88
CA ASN A 63 -0.90 18.25 1.98
C ASN A 63 -2.16 18.73 2.71
N LYS A 64 -3.27 18.00 2.59
CA LYS A 64 -4.54 18.27 3.29
C LYS A 64 -4.56 17.71 4.71
N ASP A 65 -3.95 16.54 4.92
CA ASP A 65 -3.76 15.94 6.24
C ASP A 65 -2.29 15.57 6.45
N LYS A 66 -1.57 16.46 7.12
CA LYS A 66 -0.14 16.30 7.44
C LYS A 66 0.14 15.15 8.40
N THR A 67 -0.88 14.59 9.04
CA THR A 67 -0.75 13.43 9.93
C THR A 67 -1.00 12.10 9.23
N ALA A 68 -1.39 12.13 7.95
CA ALA A 68 -1.75 10.94 7.21
C ALA A 68 -0.56 9.98 7.08
N LYS A 69 -0.86 8.68 7.14
CA LYS A 69 0.10 7.60 6.84
C LYS A 69 -0.45 6.77 5.71
N ILE A 70 0.40 6.48 4.73
CA ILE A 70 -0.02 5.86 3.47
C ILE A 70 0.87 4.64 3.24
N PHE A 71 0.20 3.53 3.00
CA PHE A 71 0.84 2.25 2.78
C PHE A 71 0.33 1.61 1.49
N VAL A 72 1.14 0.73 0.93
CA VAL A 72 0.76 -0.14 -0.19
C VAL A 72 0.64 -1.55 0.34
N GLN A 73 -0.51 -2.19 0.14
CA GLN A 73 -0.71 -3.59 0.51
C GLN A 73 -0.27 -4.51 -0.61
N VAL A 74 0.53 -5.53 -0.28
CA VAL A 74 1.09 -6.47 -1.25
C VAL A 74 0.51 -7.86 -1.03
N TYR A 75 0.17 -8.55 -2.12
CA TYR A 75 -0.60 -9.80 -2.08
C TYR A 75 0.14 -11.00 -2.67
N GLY A 76 1.16 -10.78 -3.51
CA GLY A 76 1.80 -11.87 -4.22
C GLY A 76 3.05 -11.47 -4.98
N LEU A 77 3.71 -12.50 -5.52
CA LEU A 77 4.88 -12.42 -6.37
C LEU A 77 4.48 -12.79 -7.79
N ASP A 78 4.77 -11.94 -8.77
CA ASP A 78 4.80 -12.42 -10.14
C ASP A 78 6.05 -13.29 -10.33
N ASN A 79 5.81 -14.59 -10.48
CA ASN A 79 6.84 -15.61 -10.61
C ASN A 79 7.70 -15.45 -11.88
N LYS A 80 7.26 -14.69 -12.88
CA LYS A 80 8.04 -14.46 -14.11
C LYS A 80 9.11 -13.39 -13.89
N ASP A 81 8.73 -12.27 -13.29
CA ASP A 81 9.57 -11.07 -13.23
C ASP A 81 10.16 -10.81 -11.83
N LYS A 82 9.77 -11.61 -10.81
CA LYS A 82 10.12 -11.37 -9.39
C LYS A 82 9.74 -9.96 -8.93
N VAL A 83 8.72 -9.40 -9.57
CA VAL A 83 8.15 -8.12 -9.24
C VAL A 83 7.03 -8.36 -8.24
N ILE A 84 6.99 -7.54 -7.20
CA ILE A 84 5.82 -7.48 -6.32
C ILE A 84 4.83 -6.57 -6.99
N THR A 85 3.62 -7.08 -7.20
CA THR A 85 2.49 -6.31 -7.73
C THR A 85 1.53 -5.99 -6.60
N ALA A 86 1.02 -4.76 -6.63
CA ALA A 86 0.03 -4.28 -5.71
C ALA A 86 -0.87 -3.29 -6.42
N ASP A 87 -2.06 -3.15 -5.89
CA ASP A 87 -3.12 -2.38 -6.51
C ASP A 87 -3.97 -1.65 -5.47
N THR A 88 -3.56 -1.71 -4.20
CA THR A 88 -4.33 -1.19 -3.08
C THR A 88 -3.47 -0.28 -2.21
N LEU A 89 -3.95 0.95 -2.02
CA LEU A 89 -3.44 1.89 -1.03
C LEU A 89 -4.26 1.79 0.25
N ILE A 90 -3.55 1.75 1.38
CA ILE A 90 -4.15 1.86 2.72
C ILE A 90 -3.80 3.22 3.31
N ILE A 91 -4.81 3.93 3.77
CA ILE A 91 -4.73 5.35 4.11
C ILE A 91 -5.23 5.56 5.53
N PHE A 92 -4.35 5.99 6.42
CA PHE A 92 -4.71 6.50 7.73
C PHE A 92 -4.87 8.00 7.63
N SER A 93 -6.05 8.54 7.89
CA SER A 93 -6.29 9.98 7.78
C SER A 93 -7.42 10.45 8.71
N LYS A 94 -7.38 11.74 9.07
CA LYS A 94 -8.45 12.47 9.75
C LYS A 94 -9.50 13.02 8.78
N LEU A 95 -9.21 13.04 7.47
CA LEU A 95 -10.18 13.41 6.45
C LEU A 95 -11.34 12.42 6.46
N SER A 96 -12.54 12.88 6.07
CA SER A 96 -13.71 12.03 5.88
C SER A 96 -13.62 11.20 4.60
N LEU A 97 -14.37 10.10 4.52
CA LEU A 97 -14.47 9.30 3.28
C LEU A 97 -14.88 10.14 2.06
N VAL A 98 -15.74 11.17 2.25
CA VAL A 98 -16.14 12.07 1.17
C VAL A 98 -14.94 12.87 0.64
N GLU A 99 -14.10 13.38 1.52
CA GLU A 99 -12.89 14.11 1.14
C GLU A 99 -11.85 13.19 0.47
N ILE A 100 -11.68 11.96 0.99
CA ILE A 100 -10.81 10.95 0.36
C ILE A 100 -11.31 10.66 -1.06
N LYS A 101 -12.61 10.37 -1.24
CA LYS A 101 -13.21 10.13 -2.56
C LYS A 101 -13.04 11.32 -3.50
N GLN A 102 -13.12 12.54 -3.01
CA GLN A 102 -12.91 13.73 -3.83
C GLN A 102 -11.47 13.83 -4.34
N ILE A 103 -10.48 13.53 -3.49
CA ILE A 103 -9.05 13.59 -3.87
C ILE A 103 -8.72 12.52 -4.91
N PHE A 104 -9.12 11.27 -4.67
CA PHE A 104 -8.73 10.15 -5.56
C PHE A 104 -9.57 10.05 -6.84
N ASN A 105 -10.74 10.69 -6.90
CA ASN A 105 -11.54 10.80 -8.14
C ASN A 105 -11.31 12.13 -8.88
N GLU A 106 -10.36 12.97 -8.43
CA GLU A 106 -10.03 14.22 -9.12
C GLU A 106 -9.36 13.97 -10.49
N PRO A 107 -8.39 13.03 -10.63
CA PRO A 107 -7.85 12.65 -11.93
C PRO A 107 -8.87 11.89 -12.79
N LYS A 108 -8.71 11.96 -14.10
CA LYS A 108 -9.63 11.32 -15.07
C LYS A 108 -9.11 9.98 -15.60
N ASP A 109 -7.85 9.72 -15.36
CA ASP A 109 -6.97 8.73 -15.98
C ASP A 109 -6.53 7.65 -14.99
N ILE A 110 -6.35 8.01 -13.72
CA ILE A 110 -5.85 7.10 -12.67
C ILE A 110 -6.80 6.97 -11.46
N PHE A 111 -8.11 7.06 -11.67
CA PHE A 111 -9.09 6.91 -10.59
C PHE A 111 -9.20 5.45 -10.13
N PRO A 112 -9.36 5.19 -8.82
CA PRO A 112 -9.50 3.84 -8.30
C PRO A 112 -10.84 3.21 -8.70
N SER A 113 -10.83 1.90 -8.89
CA SER A 113 -12.02 1.05 -9.08
C SER A 113 -12.95 1.11 -7.86
N ASP A 114 -12.39 1.15 -6.64
CA ASP A 114 -13.18 1.31 -5.41
C ASP A 114 -12.45 2.12 -4.32
N ILE A 115 -13.24 2.80 -3.48
CA ILE A 115 -12.76 3.53 -2.30
C ILE A 115 -13.74 3.30 -1.14
N GLY A 116 -13.22 2.79 -0.03
CA GLY A 116 -13.99 2.49 1.17
C GLY A 116 -13.27 2.82 2.48
N GLU A 117 -14.02 2.77 3.58
CA GLU A 117 -13.50 2.84 4.95
C GLU A 117 -13.26 1.42 5.45
N GLU A 118 -12.05 1.12 5.89
CA GLU A 118 -11.69 -0.17 6.47
C GLU A 118 -11.98 -0.15 7.97
N THR A 119 -12.73 -1.15 8.42
CA THR A 119 -13.17 -1.29 9.82
C THR A 119 -12.84 -2.67 10.40
N ASP A 120 -12.50 -3.64 9.55
CA ASP A 120 -12.15 -4.99 9.93
C ASP A 120 -10.64 -5.21 9.83
N PHE A 121 -9.98 -5.18 10.99
CA PHE A 121 -8.56 -5.54 11.15
C PHE A 121 -8.39 -6.91 11.80
N SER A 122 -9.33 -7.84 11.58
CA SER A 122 -9.25 -9.19 12.14
C SER A 122 -8.05 -9.99 11.65
N GLN A 123 -7.55 -9.69 10.45
CA GLN A 123 -6.34 -10.28 9.90
C GLN A 123 -5.08 -9.58 10.45
N PRO A 124 -4.09 -10.34 10.96
CA PRO A 124 -2.79 -9.80 11.33
C PRO A 124 -2.18 -9.03 10.16
N THR A 125 -1.80 -7.78 10.41
CA THR A 125 -1.32 -6.87 9.39
C THR A 125 0.00 -6.25 9.83
N PHE A 126 1.01 -6.34 8.98
CA PHE A 126 2.38 -5.95 9.30
C PHE A 126 2.95 -5.02 8.23
N MET A 127 3.55 -3.92 8.66
CA MET A 127 4.43 -3.11 7.82
C MET A 127 5.84 -3.69 7.84
N ILE A 128 6.46 -3.80 6.66
CA ILE A 128 7.86 -4.19 6.52
C ILE A 128 8.75 -2.95 6.76
N GLY A 129 9.44 -2.91 7.88
CA GLY A 129 10.34 -1.82 8.26
C GLY A 129 11.66 -1.82 7.48
N ASP A 130 12.45 -0.75 7.66
CA ASP A 130 13.68 -0.53 6.91
C ASP A 130 14.74 -1.61 7.11
N ASN A 131 14.76 -2.29 8.26
CA ASN A 131 15.67 -3.40 8.52
C ASN A 131 15.06 -4.77 8.19
N GLY A 132 13.91 -4.78 7.52
CA GLY A 132 13.14 -5.98 7.20
C GLY A 132 12.35 -6.56 8.37
N GLU A 133 12.22 -5.81 9.48
CA GLU A 133 11.39 -6.16 10.63
C GLU A 133 9.90 -6.04 10.32
N LEU A 134 9.08 -6.80 11.08
CA LEU A 134 7.62 -6.71 11.00
C LEU A 134 7.11 -5.79 12.10
N ILE A 135 6.49 -4.69 11.71
CA ILE A 135 5.87 -3.72 12.62
C ILE A 135 4.36 -3.91 12.57
N SER A 136 3.74 -4.20 13.71
CA SER A 136 2.29 -4.41 13.79
C SER A 136 1.52 -3.12 13.50
N ILE A 137 0.41 -3.22 12.77
CA ILE A 137 -0.52 -2.11 12.54
C ILE A 137 -1.01 -1.45 13.85
N THR A 138 -1.13 -2.22 14.94
CA THR A 138 -1.57 -1.70 16.25
C THR A 138 -0.60 -0.67 16.82
N GLU A 139 0.66 -0.70 16.40
CA GLU A 139 1.68 0.29 16.79
C GLU A 139 1.65 1.53 15.90
N LEU A 140 0.94 1.46 14.76
CA LEU A 140 0.86 2.52 13.76
C LEU A 140 -0.41 3.38 13.89
N SER A 141 -1.47 2.87 14.51
CA SER A 141 -2.73 3.60 14.70
C SER A 141 -2.60 4.76 15.69
N HIS A 142 -3.04 5.97 15.31
CA HIS A 142 -3.13 7.12 16.21
C HIS A 142 -4.59 7.49 16.50
N GLU A 143 -4.84 8.08 17.68
CA GLU A 143 -6.17 8.53 18.08
C GLU A 143 -6.77 9.51 17.06
N GLY A 144 -8.01 9.21 16.64
CA GLY A 144 -8.81 10.07 15.78
C GLY A 144 -8.58 9.93 14.27
N GLN A 145 -7.70 9.03 13.83
CA GLN A 145 -7.58 8.66 12.42
C GLN A 145 -8.55 7.52 12.07
N ARG A 146 -9.09 7.57 10.86
CA ARG A 146 -9.81 6.47 10.22
C ARG A 146 -8.91 5.83 9.19
N VAL A 147 -9.24 4.60 8.79
CA VAL A 147 -8.50 3.86 7.78
C VAL A 147 -9.37 3.71 6.55
N TYR A 148 -8.77 3.93 5.38
CA TYR A 148 -9.43 3.81 4.09
C TYR A 148 -8.62 2.92 3.18
N TYR A 149 -9.28 2.28 2.23
CA TYR A 149 -8.64 1.64 1.08
C TYR A 149 -9.00 2.38 -0.21
N CYS A 150 -8.05 2.44 -1.14
CA CYS A 150 -8.29 2.75 -2.55
C CYS A 150 -7.72 1.59 -3.36
N TRP A 151 -8.54 0.99 -4.21
CA TRP A 151 -8.18 -0.19 -5.01
C TRP A 151 -8.32 0.09 -6.51
N TRP A 152 -7.35 -0.35 -7.30
CA TRP A 152 -7.33 -0.30 -8.77
C TRP A 152 -7.39 -1.74 -9.32
N ASP A 153 -8.15 -2.01 -10.39
CA ASP A 153 -8.23 -3.33 -11.03
C ASP A 153 -7.44 -3.32 -12.35
#